data_AF-A0A7N8WT84-F1
#
_entry.id   AF-A0A7N8WT84-F1
#
_cell.length_a   1.000
_cell.length_b   1.000
_cell.length_c   1.000
_cell.angle_alpha   90.00
_cell.angle_beta   90.00
_cell.angle_gamma   90.00
#
_symmetry.space_group_name_H-M   'P 1'
#
loop_
_entity.id
_entity.type
_entity.pdbx_description
1 polymer ?
#
loop_
_entity_poly.entity_id
_entity_poly.type
_entity_poly.pdbx_seq_one_letter_code
_entity_poly.pdbx_strand_id
1 'polypeptide(L)'
;CACKPPQVMFCQRCGFKKATRKPESKRVVPEEPGPPHTESSEAAIQRRTPAPQWDQQAPSGPPRAFGRLFRPLVFTVGFTGCAFGSAAIWQYESLKSRVQSYFDEIRADWLEKLQPQKRGDVRKEVNQWWNNLSDGQKTVTGIIAANAIVFCCWRVPSLQRSMIRYFTSNPTSKTLCSPMLLSTFSHFSFFHLAANMYVLWSFSSSAVSMLGREQFMAVYLSAGVISTFVSYVSKMATGRFGPSLGASGAIMAILAAVCTKMPEAKLAIIFLPMFTFTAANALKAIVAMDTAGLVLGWKFFDHAAHLGGAMFGIWYVLFGHELIWKNREPFVKIWHNFRTRGGPGRGGDQGGAM
;
A
#
# COMPACT_ATOMS: atom_id res chain seq x y z
N CYS A 1 33.54 47.05 -33.10
CA CYS A 1 34.19 46.39 -31.95
C CYS A 1 33.30 46.50 -30.71
N ALA A 2 32.97 45.35 -30.11
CA ALA A 2 32.57 45.07 -28.73
C ALA A 2 31.46 45.90 -28.00
N CYS A 3 30.29 45.25 -27.89
CA CYS A 3 29.36 45.06 -26.78
C CYS A 3 29.56 45.71 -25.38
N LYS A 4 28.44 46.29 -24.91
CA LYS A 4 27.65 46.08 -23.65
C LYS A 4 27.47 47.29 -22.69
N PRO A 5 26.27 47.44 -22.06
CA PRO A 5 25.76 48.67 -21.41
C PRO A 5 25.75 48.58 -19.85
N PRO A 6 25.31 49.64 -19.13
CA PRO A 6 25.69 49.87 -17.72
C PRO A 6 24.76 49.25 -16.68
N GLN A 7 25.27 49.18 -15.45
CA GLN A 7 24.63 48.71 -14.23
C GLN A 7 23.53 49.67 -13.73
N VAL A 8 22.42 49.12 -13.24
CA VAL A 8 21.35 49.86 -12.54
C VAL A 8 21.37 49.47 -11.06
N MET A 9 21.39 50.52 -10.22
CA MET A 9 21.41 50.49 -8.76
C MET A 9 20.00 50.43 -8.16
N PHE A 10 19.95 49.95 -6.92
CA PHE A 10 18.82 49.77 -6.01
C PHE A 10 17.86 50.98 -5.85
N CYS A 11 16.56 50.69 -5.66
CA CYS A 11 15.70 51.44 -4.74
C CYS A 11 14.53 50.58 -4.21
N GLN A 12 14.51 50.32 -2.90
CA GLN A 12 13.39 49.76 -2.13
C GLN A 12 12.26 50.79 -1.98
N ARG A 13 11.00 50.34 -2.04
CA ARG A 13 9.87 51.05 -1.41
C ARG A 13 8.96 50.09 -0.65
N CYS A 14 8.91 50.30 0.67
CA CYS A 14 7.93 49.75 1.60
C CYS A 14 6.54 50.40 1.39
N GLY A 15 5.48 49.62 1.63
CA GLY A 15 4.10 50.11 1.71
C GLY A 15 3.28 49.26 2.68
N PHE A 16 3.28 49.64 3.96
CA PHE A 16 2.39 49.10 4.99
C PHE A 16 0.95 49.62 4.77
N LYS A 17 -0.05 48.74 4.72
CA LYS A 17 -1.47 49.11 4.87
C LYS A 17 -1.96 48.71 6.27
N LYS A 18 -2.26 49.70 7.11
CA LYS A 18 -2.96 49.57 8.39
C LYS A 18 -4.45 49.26 8.13
N ALA A 19 -4.97 48.22 8.77
CA ALA A 19 -6.41 47.96 8.85
C ALA A 19 -6.97 48.56 10.14
N THR A 20 -7.92 49.49 10.01
CA THR A 20 -8.70 50.11 11.10
C THR A 20 -9.73 49.12 11.66
N ARG A 21 -9.65 48.85 12.97
CA ARG A 21 -10.69 48.11 13.72
C ARG A 21 -11.85 49.06 14.08
N LYS A 22 -13.08 48.58 13.83
CA LYS A 22 -14.36 49.18 14.27
C LYS A 22 -14.53 48.94 15.79
N PRO A 23 -15.07 49.89 16.58
CA PRO A 23 -15.33 49.67 18.00
C PRO A 23 -16.67 48.94 18.22
N GLU A 24 -16.65 47.94 19.10
CA GLU A 24 -17.84 47.20 19.55
C GLU A 24 -18.24 47.70 20.95
N SER A 25 -19.51 48.06 21.11
CA SER A 25 -20.08 48.65 22.32
C SER A 25 -20.22 47.61 23.44
N LYS A 26 -19.51 47.79 24.56
CA LYS A 26 -19.73 47.01 25.79
C LYS A 26 -20.79 47.67 26.67
N ARG A 27 -21.76 46.85 27.09
CA ARG A 27 -22.80 47.14 28.10
C ARG A 27 -22.18 47.15 29.50
N VAL A 28 -22.56 48.13 30.30
CA VAL A 28 -22.15 48.38 31.69
C VAL A 28 -22.95 47.48 32.65
N VAL A 29 -22.28 46.84 33.61
CA VAL A 29 -22.85 46.32 34.86
C VAL A 29 -21.84 46.60 35.99
N PRO A 30 -22.23 47.02 37.20
CA PRO A 30 -21.31 47.55 38.22
C PRO A 30 -20.67 46.47 39.13
N GLU A 31 -19.49 46.79 39.66
CA GLU A 31 -18.70 46.06 40.67
C GLU A 31 -19.19 46.26 42.12
N GLU A 32 -18.93 45.26 42.96
CA GLU A 32 -18.62 45.41 44.41
C GLU A 32 -17.45 44.46 44.80
N PRO A 33 -16.68 44.76 45.87
CA PRO A 33 -15.27 44.35 46.00
C PRO A 33 -15.02 43.17 46.97
N GLY A 34 -13.93 42.42 46.73
CA GLY A 34 -13.35 41.44 47.66
C GLY A 34 -11.83 41.61 47.82
N PRO A 35 -11.21 41.26 48.98
CA PRO A 35 -9.80 41.56 49.29
C PRO A 35 -8.80 40.40 48.96
N PRO A 36 -7.47 40.63 49.08
CA PRO A 36 -6.47 40.11 48.12
C PRO A 36 -5.48 39.04 48.67
N HIS A 37 -4.42 38.80 47.88
CA HIS A 37 -3.20 37.96 48.04
C HIS A 37 -3.26 36.62 47.28
N THR A 38 -2.27 36.17 46.48
CA THR A 38 -0.80 36.35 46.53
C THR A 38 -0.17 35.99 45.17
N GLU A 39 1.02 36.54 44.91
CA GLU A 39 1.88 36.32 43.74
C GLU A 39 2.39 34.87 43.58
N SER A 40 2.57 34.40 42.33
CA SER A 40 3.88 33.90 41.87
C SER A 40 3.89 33.74 40.35
N SER A 41 4.87 34.41 39.75
CA SER A 41 5.27 34.33 38.35
C SER A 41 6.16 33.10 38.12
N GLU A 42 6.31 32.73 36.85
CA GLU A 42 7.32 31.83 36.28
C GLU A 42 6.99 30.34 36.18
N ALA A 43 6.31 29.97 35.09
CA ALA A 43 6.54 28.68 34.43
C ALA A 43 6.43 28.82 32.91
N ALA A 44 7.61 28.98 32.30
CA ALA A 44 8.03 28.58 30.96
C ALA A 44 6.94 28.33 29.89
N ILE A 45 6.93 29.23 28.91
CA ILE A 45 6.36 29.05 27.57
C ILE A 45 7.00 27.82 26.90
N GLN A 46 6.37 26.66 27.00
CA GLN A 46 6.57 25.57 26.04
C GLN A 46 5.63 25.78 24.86
N ARG A 47 6.15 26.41 23.80
CA ARG A 47 5.54 26.30 22.46
C ARG A 47 5.63 24.84 22.01
N ARG A 48 4.64 24.03 22.38
CA ARG A 48 4.37 22.76 21.70
C ARG A 48 3.94 23.09 20.27
N THR A 49 4.74 22.69 19.30
CA THR A 49 4.27 22.54 17.92
C THR A 49 3.03 21.65 17.94
N PRO A 50 1.85 22.09 17.50
CA PRO A 50 0.70 21.21 17.46
C PRO A 50 0.99 20.11 16.44
N ALA A 51 0.98 18.85 16.90
CA ALA A 51 0.70 17.77 15.99
C ALA A 51 -0.65 18.06 15.31
N PRO A 52 -0.86 17.71 14.03
CA PRO A 52 -2.15 17.93 13.38
C PRO A 52 -3.22 17.15 14.16
N GLN A 53 -4.04 17.89 14.91
CA GLN A 53 -5.20 17.38 15.61
C GLN A 53 -6.26 17.09 14.55
N TRP A 54 -6.50 15.80 14.28
CA TRP A 54 -7.53 15.35 13.34
C TRP A 54 -8.90 15.31 14.02
N ASP A 55 -9.35 16.45 14.56
CA ASP A 55 -10.73 16.58 15.01
C ASP A 55 -11.62 16.75 13.77
N GLN A 56 -12.13 15.62 13.26
CA GLN A 56 -13.17 15.62 12.24
C GLN A 56 -14.52 15.33 12.88
N GLN A 57 -15.33 16.38 12.96
CA GLN A 57 -16.73 16.32 13.35
C GLN A 57 -17.50 15.40 12.40
N ALA A 58 -18.17 14.38 12.96
CA ALA A 58 -18.93 13.40 12.19
C ALA A 58 -20.07 14.07 11.42
N PRO A 59 -20.33 13.71 10.15
CA PRO A 59 -21.55 14.13 9.47
C PRO A 59 -22.76 13.52 10.19
N SER A 60 -23.70 14.37 10.61
CA SER A 60 -24.96 13.93 11.21
C SER A 60 -25.93 13.35 10.17
N GLY A 61 -26.22 12.04 10.24
CA GLY A 61 -27.45 11.40 9.70
C GLY A 61 -27.27 10.16 8.77
N PRO A 62 -28.05 9.06 8.93
CA PRO A 62 -28.25 8.00 7.93
C PRO A 62 -29.44 8.36 6.99
N PRO A 63 -29.74 7.70 5.84
CA PRO A 63 -29.21 6.50 5.16
C PRO A 63 -28.45 6.81 3.84
N ARG A 64 -28.19 8.10 3.54
CA ARG A 64 -27.39 8.54 2.37
C ARG A 64 -25.90 8.17 2.47
N ALA A 65 -25.49 7.65 3.64
CA ALA A 65 -24.14 7.24 4.01
C ALA A 65 -23.67 6.00 3.22
N PHE A 66 -24.48 4.93 3.16
CA PHE A 66 -24.08 3.67 2.50
C PHE A 66 -24.05 3.76 0.98
N GLY A 67 -24.84 4.65 0.36
CA GLY A 67 -24.77 4.91 -1.08
C GLY A 67 -23.38 5.36 -1.55
N ARG A 68 -22.56 5.95 -0.66
CA ARG A 68 -21.17 6.30 -0.97
C ARG A 68 -20.24 5.09 -1.12
N LEU A 69 -20.61 3.92 -0.59
CA LEU A 69 -19.83 2.69 -0.69
C LEU A 69 -19.98 1.98 -2.03
N PHE A 70 -20.96 2.36 -2.86
CA PHE A 70 -21.16 1.75 -4.17
C PHE A 70 -19.93 1.92 -5.09
N ARG A 71 -19.34 3.13 -5.14
CA ARG A 71 -18.14 3.39 -5.97
C ARG A 71 -16.92 2.60 -5.46
N PRO A 72 -16.60 2.59 -4.15
CA PRO A 72 -15.60 1.69 -3.57
C PRO A 72 -15.85 0.21 -3.86
N LEU A 73 -17.10 -0.26 -3.80
CA LEU A 73 -17.43 -1.66 -4.06
C LEU A 73 -17.14 -2.04 -5.51
N VAL A 74 -17.66 -1.26 -6.47
CA VAL A 74 -17.41 -1.46 -7.90
C VAL A 74 -15.92 -1.40 -8.19
N PHE A 75 -15.20 -0.45 -7.59
CA PHE A 75 -13.75 -0.35 -7.71
C PHE A 75 -13.05 -1.59 -7.16
N THR A 76 -13.47 -2.11 -6.01
CA THR A 76 -12.88 -3.30 -5.39
C THR A 76 -13.04 -4.53 -6.28
N VAL A 77 -14.25 -4.77 -6.79
CA VAL A 77 -14.54 -5.90 -7.68
C VAL A 77 -13.79 -5.77 -9.00
N GLY A 78 -13.86 -4.59 -9.63
CA GLY A 78 -13.18 -4.32 -10.89
C GLY A 78 -11.67 -4.42 -10.78
N PHE A 79 -11.07 -3.79 -9.76
CA PHE A 79 -9.63 -3.83 -9.51
C PHE A 79 -9.15 -5.27 -9.26
N THR A 80 -9.86 -6.02 -8.41
CA THR A 80 -9.50 -7.42 -8.11
C THR A 80 -9.58 -8.29 -9.37
N GLY A 81 -10.63 -8.15 -10.17
CA GLY A 81 -10.76 -8.86 -11.46
C GLY A 81 -9.62 -8.51 -12.43
N CYS A 82 -9.31 -7.22 -12.58
CA CYS A 82 -8.18 -6.77 -13.40
C CYS A 82 -6.83 -7.25 -12.87
N ALA A 83 -6.62 -7.28 -11.56
CA ALA A 83 -5.37 -7.75 -10.95
C ALA A 83 -5.13 -9.23 -11.25
N PHE A 84 -6.15 -10.08 -11.07
CA PHE A 84 -6.05 -11.51 -11.41
C PHE A 84 -5.92 -11.76 -12.92
N GLY A 85 -6.65 -11.02 -13.76
CA GLY A 85 -6.51 -11.11 -15.22
C GLY A 85 -5.12 -10.72 -15.68
N SER A 86 -4.58 -9.61 -15.16
CA SER A 86 -3.22 -9.15 -15.47
C SER A 86 -2.16 -10.14 -14.99
N ALA A 87 -2.33 -10.73 -13.81
CA ALA A 87 -1.44 -11.76 -13.31
C ALA A 87 -1.48 -13.05 -14.13
N ALA A 88 -2.67 -13.46 -14.61
CA ALA A 88 -2.78 -14.62 -15.51
C ALA A 88 -2.06 -14.37 -16.84
N ILE A 89 -2.19 -13.18 -17.41
CA ILE A 89 -1.45 -12.77 -18.62
C ILE A 89 0.05 -12.73 -18.33
N TRP A 90 0.47 -12.11 -17.23
CA TRP A 90 1.88 -12.05 -16.84
C TRP A 90 2.47 -13.44 -16.68
N GLN A 91 1.76 -14.37 -16.04
CA GLN A 91 2.22 -15.75 -15.89
C GLN A 91 2.37 -16.44 -17.25
N TYR A 92 1.40 -16.26 -18.15
CA TYR A 92 1.45 -16.83 -19.50
C TYR A 92 2.64 -16.29 -20.31
N GLU A 93 2.81 -14.97 -20.36
CA GLU A 93 3.90 -14.32 -21.09
C GLU A 93 5.26 -14.67 -20.48
N SER A 94 5.35 -14.76 -19.14
CA SER A 94 6.58 -15.21 -18.48
C SER A 94 6.93 -16.64 -18.85
N LEU A 95 5.96 -17.55 -18.84
CA LEU A 95 6.21 -18.94 -19.20
C LEU A 95 6.67 -19.06 -20.66
N LYS A 96 6.00 -18.34 -21.56
CA LYS A 96 6.39 -18.26 -22.97
C LYS A 96 7.80 -17.71 -23.14
N SER A 97 8.13 -16.61 -22.46
CA SER A 97 9.47 -16.01 -22.52
C SER A 97 10.55 -16.94 -21.99
N ARG A 98 10.26 -17.73 -20.95
CA ARG A 98 11.19 -18.71 -20.36
C ARG A 98 11.44 -19.90 -21.27
N VAL A 99 10.41 -20.34 -21.98
CA VAL A 99 10.54 -21.39 -23.00
C VAL A 99 11.36 -20.85 -24.19
N GLN A 100 11.07 -19.64 -24.65
CA GLN A 100 11.82 -19.03 -25.75
C GLN A 100 13.28 -18.80 -25.37
N SER A 101 13.55 -18.28 -24.17
CA SER A 101 14.91 -18.07 -23.69
C SER A 101 15.67 -19.38 -23.53
N TYR A 102 15.02 -20.47 -23.13
CA TYR A 102 15.65 -21.79 -23.08
C TYR A 102 16.12 -22.24 -24.47
N PHE A 103 15.31 -22.02 -25.52
CA PHE A 103 15.72 -22.31 -26.90
C PHE A 103 16.80 -21.36 -27.42
N ASP A 104 16.74 -20.08 -27.04
CA ASP A 104 17.74 -19.09 -27.42
C ASP A 104 19.06 -19.30 -26.67
N GLU A 105 19.04 -19.79 -25.43
CA GLU A 105 20.19 -20.14 -24.60
C GLU A 105 20.88 -21.41 -25.12
N ILE A 106 20.12 -22.45 -25.51
CA ILE A 106 20.67 -23.60 -26.25
C ILE A 106 21.40 -23.16 -27.54
N ARG A 107 20.91 -22.10 -28.19
CA ARG A 107 21.58 -21.52 -29.38
C ARG A 107 22.72 -20.58 -29.03
N ALA A 108 22.65 -19.86 -27.92
CA ALA A 108 23.66 -18.90 -27.47
C ALA A 108 24.86 -19.59 -26.81
N ASP A 109 24.67 -20.72 -26.14
CA ASP A 109 25.75 -21.59 -25.64
C ASP A 109 26.71 -22.03 -26.76
N TRP A 110 26.23 -22.05 -28.00
CA TRP A 110 27.05 -22.30 -29.19
C TRP A 110 27.89 -21.07 -29.62
N LEU A 111 27.48 -19.86 -29.23
CA LEU A 111 28.03 -18.57 -29.67
C LEU A 111 28.81 -17.80 -28.58
N GLU A 112 28.67 -18.14 -27.31
CA GLU A 112 29.21 -17.34 -26.18
C GLU A 112 30.65 -17.69 -25.74
N LYS A 113 31.42 -18.37 -26.59
CA LYS A 113 32.81 -18.74 -26.28
C LYS A 113 33.81 -17.57 -26.23
N LEU A 114 33.38 -16.32 -26.43
CA LEU A 114 34.28 -15.18 -26.71
C LEU A 114 33.83 -13.83 -26.12
N GLN A 115 33.43 -13.73 -24.84
CA GLN A 115 33.29 -12.41 -24.21
C GLN A 115 33.89 -12.29 -22.80
N PRO A 116 34.71 -11.25 -22.54
CA PRO A 116 35.28 -11.01 -21.23
C PRO A 116 34.34 -10.20 -20.32
N GLN A 117 34.30 -10.58 -19.05
CA GLN A 117 33.52 -9.95 -17.98
C GLN A 117 34.03 -8.54 -17.65
N LYS A 118 33.19 -7.51 -17.82
CA LYS A 118 33.45 -6.15 -17.30
C LYS A 118 33.08 -6.05 -15.81
N ARG A 119 34.03 -5.54 -15.01
CA ARG A 119 34.14 -5.69 -13.55
C ARG A 119 33.86 -4.38 -12.79
N GLY A 120 33.14 -4.49 -11.68
CA GLY A 120 33.09 -3.52 -10.58
C GLY A 120 32.63 -4.24 -9.31
N ASP A 121 33.33 -4.06 -8.18
CA ASP A 121 33.18 -4.92 -7.00
C ASP A 121 31.81 -4.77 -6.31
N VAL A 122 31.28 -3.54 -6.22
CA VAL A 122 29.93 -3.28 -5.64
C VAL A 122 28.81 -3.95 -6.44
N ARG A 123 28.91 -3.93 -7.78
CA ARG A 123 27.91 -4.57 -8.64
C ARG A 123 27.92 -6.09 -8.47
N LYS A 124 29.08 -6.68 -8.21
CA LYS A 124 29.21 -8.12 -7.94
C LYS A 124 28.55 -8.49 -6.62
N GLU A 125 28.80 -7.73 -5.55
CA GLU A 125 28.16 -7.98 -4.24
C GLU A 125 26.64 -7.86 -4.31
N VAL A 126 26.12 -6.81 -4.96
CA VAL A 126 24.67 -6.64 -5.15
C VAL A 126 24.08 -7.78 -5.98
N ASN A 127 24.74 -8.17 -7.07
CA ASN A 127 24.27 -9.29 -7.89
C ASN A 127 24.30 -10.61 -7.13
N GLN A 128 25.34 -10.86 -6.34
CA GLN A 128 25.46 -12.08 -5.55
C GLN A 128 24.38 -12.15 -4.47
N TRP A 129 24.16 -11.05 -3.74
CA TRP A 129 23.06 -10.93 -2.79
C TRP A 129 21.71 -11.18 -3.47
N TRP A 130 21.44 -10.48 -4.59
CA TRP A 130 20.20 -10.61 -5.34
C TRP A 130 19.96 -12.04 -5.80
N ASN A 131 20.98 -12.70 -6.33
CA ASN A 131 20.87 -14.06 -6.85
C ASN A 131 20.59 -15.07 -5.74
N ASN A 132 21.11 -14.83 -4.53
CA ASN A 132 20.91 -15.67 -3.35
C ASN A 132 19.51 -15.53 -2.72
N LEU A 133 18.73 -14.51 -3.09
CA LEU A 133 17.37 -14.34 -2.59
C LEU A 133 16.41 -15.37 -3.17
N SER A 134 15.45 -15.81 -2.35
CA SER A 134 14.31 -16.60 -2.83
C SER A 134 13.47 -15.81 -3.82
N ASP A 135 12.70 -16.50 -4.67
CA ASP A 135 11.76 -15.84 -5.58
C ASP A 135 10.74 -14.96 -4.83
N GLY A 136 10.37 -15.37 -3.61
CA GLY A 136 9.55 -14.59 -2.69
C GLY A 136 10.21 -13.28 -2.29
N GLN A 137 11.45 -13.34 -1.81
CA GLN A 137 12.23 -12.18 -1.40
C GLN A 137 12.49 -11.21 -2.56
N LYS A 138 12.83 -11.72 -3.75
CA LYS A 138 12.97 -10.90 -4.97
C LYS A 138 11.68 -10.16 -5.29
N THR A 139 10.54 -10.85 -5.19
CA THR A 139 9.21 -10.26 -5.46
C THR A 139 8.87 -9.16 -4.46
N VAL A 140 9.03 -9.41 -3.16
CA VAL A 140 8.68 -8.42 -2.13
C VAL A 140 9.69 -7.27 -2.04
N THR A 141 10.93 -7.45 -2.51
CA THR A 141 11.91 -6.35 -2.57
C THR A 141 11.36 -5.17 -3.38
N GLY A 142 10.65 -5.44 -4.49
CA GLY A 142 9.98 -4.38 -5.26
C GLY A 142 8.88 -3.66 -4.48
N ILE A 143 8.08 -4.40 -3.70
CA ILE A 143 7.04 -3.84 -2.82
C ILE A 143 7.66 -3.00 -1.71
N ILE A 144 8.74 -3.48 -1.09
CA ILE A 144 9.47 -2.78 -0.04
C ILE A 144 10.07 -1.48 -0.59
N ALA A 145 10.69 -1.53 -1.76
CA ALA A 145 11.23 -0.35 -2.43
C ALA A 145 10.13 0.69 -2.72
N ALA A 146 8.97 0.26 -3.24
CA ALA A 146 7.83 1.15 -3.47
C ALA A 146 7.34 1.81 -2.17
N ASN A 147 7.21 1.04 -1.08
CA ASN A 147 6.84 1.56 0.23
C ASN A 147 7.88 2.56 0.78
N ALA A 148 9.17 2.28 0.60
CA ALA A 148 10.24 3.18 1.01
C ALA A 148 10.19 4.51 0.24
N ILE A 149 9.95 4.47 -1.07
CA ILE A 149 9.78 5.67 -1.90
C ILE A 149 8.59 6.49 -1.42
N VAL A 150 7.42 5.86 -1.22
CA VAL A 150 6.20 6.53 -0.74
C VAL A 150 6.42 7.13 0.65
N PHE A 151 7.15 6.42 1.52
CA PHE A 151 7.55 6.94 2.83
C PHE A 151 8.46 8.17 2.74
N CYS A 152 9.42 8.17 1.81
CA CYS A 152 10.24 9.36 1.53
C CYS A 152 9.39 10.52 1.00
N CYS A 153 8.39 10.26 0.15
CA CYS A 153 7.46 11.29 -0.33
C CYS A 153 6.68 11.97 0.81
N TRP A 154 6.35 11.26 1.88
CA TRP A 154 5.74 11.85 3.08
C TRP A 154 6.64 12.89 3.79
N ARG A 155 7.96 12.81 3.59
CA ARG A 155 8.95 13.74 4.19
C ARG A 155 9.11 15.04 3.41
N VAL A 156 8.58 15.11 2.20
CA VAL A 156 8.66 16.31 1.36
C VAL A 156 7.45 17.22 1.64
N PRO A 157 7.62 18.43 2.23
CA PRO A 157 6.50 19.28 2.63
C PRO A 157 5.56 19.65 1.47
N SER A 158 6.10 19.84 0.26
CA SER A 158 5.30 20.17 -0.93
C SER A 158 4.35 19.05 -1.35
N LEU A 159 4.67 17.78 -1.04
CA LEU A 159 3.87 16.62 -1.40
C LEU A 159 2.79 16.27 -0.37
N GLN A 160 2.88 16.78 0.87
CA GLN A 160 2.01 16.38 1.98
C GLN A 160 0.51 16.46 1.66
N ARG A 161 0.06 17.52 0.99
CA ARG A 161 -1.36 17.66 0.59
C ARG A 161 -1.82 16.53 -0.34
N SER A 162 -0.98 16.15 -1.29
CA SER A 162 -1.24 15.02 -2.19
C SER A 162 -1.20 13.68 -1.45
N MET A 163 -0.24 13.51 -0.54
CA MET A 163 -0.13 12.30 0.28
C MET A 163 -1.36 12.08 1.15
N ILE A 164 -1.84 13.12 1.82
CA ILE A 164 -3.08 13.05 2.61
C ILE A 164 -4.27 12.68 1.72
N ARG A 165 -4.40 13.29 0.54
CA ARG A 165 -5.56 13.08 -0.33
C ARG A 165 -5.60 11.71 -1.01
N TYR A 166 -4.45 11.19 -1.42
CA TYR A 166 -4.35 10.01 -2.26
C TYR A 166 -3.77 8.79 -1.55
N PHE A 167 -2.95 8.96 -0.51
CA PHE A 167 -2.25 7.89 0.21
C PHE A 167 -2.80 7.67 1.63
N THR A 168 -3.92 8.31 1.99
CA THR A 168 -4.67 8.00 3.21
C THR A 168 -6.12 7.69 2.85
N SER A 169 -6.63 6.59 3.41
CA SER A 169 -7.98 6.14 3.16
C SER A 169 -8.91 6.75 4.21
N ASN A 170 -9.95 7.44 3.73
CA ASN A 170 -10.98 8.01 4.57
C ASN A 170 -12.31 7.98 3.79
N PRO A 171 -13.34 7.30 4.30
CA PRO A 171 -14.63 7.20 3.61
C PRO A 171 -15.39 8.54 3.50
N THR A 172 -14.97 9.59 4.19
CA THR A 172 -15.54 10.94 4.05
C THR A 172 -14.85 11.77 2.96
N SER A 173 -13.69 11.32 2.45
CA SER A 173 -12.94 12.01 1.40
C SER A 173 -13.70 12.02 0.07
N LYS A 174 -13.43 13.05 -0.75
CA LYS A 174 -13.91 13.10 -2.14
C LYS A 174 -13.23 12.04 -3.01
N THR A 175 -12.01 11.65 -2.68
CA THR A 175 -11.21 10.66 -3.39
C THR A 175 -11.32 9.32 -2.68
N LEU A 176 -12.33 8.51 -3.06
CA LEU A 176 -12.61 7.25 -2.36
C LEU A 176 -11.80 6.07 -2.88
N CYS A 177 -11.68 5.93 -4.21
CA CYS A 177 -11.14 4.71 -4.84
C CYS A 177 -9.61 4.67 -4.87
N SER A 178 -8.94 5.74 -5.30
CA SER A 178 -7.48 5.75 -5.43
C SER A 178 -6.76 5.46 -4.11
N PRO A 179 -7.20 5.97 -2.93
CA PRO A 179 -6.55 5.62 -1.69
C PRO A 179 -6.72 4.16 -1.30
N MET A 180 -7.72 3.44 -1.81
CA MET A 180 -7.91 2.02 -1.46
C MET A 180 -6.71 1.15 -1.87
N LEU A 181 -5.98 1.56 -2.90
CA LEU A 181 -4.74 0.92 -3.31
C LEU A 181 -3.52 1.66 -2.73
N LEU A 182 -3.47 2.98 -2.91
CA LEU A 182 -2.28 3.76 -2.57
C LEU A 182 -2.01 3.81 -1.07
N SER A 183 -3.04 3.73 -0.22
CA SER A 183 -2.86 3.67 1.23
C SER A 183 -2.12 2.41 1.68
N THR A 184 -2.20 1.31 0.90
CA THR A 184 -1.44 0.08 1.18
C THR A 184 0.08 0.30 1.12
N PHE A 185 0.55 1.31 0.37
CA PHE A 185 1.97 1.64 0.24
C PHE A 185 2.42 2.76 1.20
N SER A 186 1.52 3.25 2.06
CA SER A 186 1.70 4.47 2.83
C SER A 186 1.88 4.18 4.31
N HIS A 187 2.86 4.82 4.95
CA HIS A 187 3.20 4.59 6.36
C HIS A 187 3.49 5.92 7.08
N PHE A 188 2.90 6.11 8.26
CA PHE A 188 3.03 7.35 9.03
C PHE A 188 4.36 7.44 9.79
N SER A 189 4.82 6.32 10.36
CA SER A 189 6.05 6.27 11.17
C SER A 189 7.03 5.23 10.63
N PHE A 190 8.31 5.43 10.93
CA PHE A 190 9.37 4.50 10.53
C PHE A 190 9.14 3.11 11.14
N PHE A 191 8.75 3.03 12.41
CA PHE A 191 8.48 1.76 13.07
C PHE A 191 7.31 1.01 12.42
N HIS A 192 6.24 1.71 12.03
CA HIS A 192 5.12 1.10 11.33
C HIS A 192 5.54 0.53 9.97
N LEU A 193 6.36 1.26 9.21
CA LEU A 193 6.94 0.76 7.96
C LEU A 193 7.83 -0.47 8.22
N ALA A 194 8.76 -0.38 9.16
CA ALA A 194 9.72 -1.43 9.45
C ALA A 194 9.02 -2.73 9.88
N ALA A 195 8.03 -2.64 10.77
CA ALA A 195 7.26 -3.80 11.22
C ALA A 195 6.51 -4.48 10.06
N ASN A 196 5.84 -3.70 9.20
CA ASN A 196 5.13 -4.25 8.04
C ASN A 196 6.09 -4.90 7.04
N MET A 197 7.18 -4.23 6.68
CA MET A 197 8.14 -4.77 5.72
C MET A 197 8.85 -6.01 6.27
N TYR A 198 9.11 -6.05 7.58
CA TYR A 198 9.65 -7.23 8.25
C TYR A 198 8.71 -8.43 8.13
N VAL A 199 7.43 -8.29 8.48
CA VAL A 199 6.47 -9.39 8.39
C VAL A 199 6.29 -9.83 6.95
N LEU A 200 6.17 -8.88 6.01
CA LEU A 200 6.08 -9.19 4.58
C LEU A 200 7.30 -9.97 4.09
N TRP A 201 8.51 -9.56 4.47
CA TRP A 201 9.75 -10.25 4.11
C TRP A 201 9.79 -11.68 4.66
N SER A 202 9.48 -11.85 5.94
CA SER A 202 9.55 -13.15 6.63
C SER A 202 8.60 -14.19 6.04
N PHE A 203 7.39 -13.79 5.63
CA PHE A 203 6.40 -14.70 5.03
C PHE A 203 6.45 -14.77 3.50
N SER A 204 7.28 -13.94 2.85
CA SER A 204 7.33 -13.83 1.39
C SER A 204 7.69 -15.15 0.70
N SER A 205 8.71 -15.85 1.19
CA SER A 205 9.17 -17.12 0.61
C SER A 205 8.07 -18.18 0.65
N SER A 206 7.41 -18.36 1.79
CA SER A 206 6.31 -19.33 1.95
C SER A 206 5.07 -18.94 1.14
N ALA A 207 4.75 -17.65 1.08
CA ALA A 207 3.60 -17.18 0.30
C ALA A 207 3.81 -17.34 -1.20
N VAL A 208 4.99 -16.98 -1.71
CA VAL A 208 5.32 -17.09 -3.14
C VAL A 208 5.59 -18.54 -3.54
N SER A 209 6.13 -19.40 -2.68
CA SER A 209 6.23 -20.83 -3.01
C SER A 209 4.86 -21.50 -3.13
N MET A 210 3.89 -21.07 -2.32
CA MET A 210 2.52 -21.59 -2.35
C MET A 210 1.71 -21.08 -3.55
N LEU A 211 1.86 -19.81 -3.92
CA LEU A 211 1.02 -19.15 -4.94
C LEU A 211 1.73 -18.97 -6.29
N GLY A 212 3.05 -18.91 -6.31
CA GLY A 212 3.81 -18.32 -7.41
C GLY A 212 3.78 -16.80 -7.37
N ARG A 213 4.77 -16.15 -8.02
CA ARG A 213 5.00 -14.70 -7.89
C ARG A 213 3.86 -13.86 -8.47
N GLU A 214 3.27 -14.28 -9.60
CA GLU A 214 2.23 -13.52 -10.29
C GLU A 214 0.93 -13.55 -9.49
N GLN A 215 0.54 -14.74 -9.03
CA GLN A 215 -0.63 -14.92 -8.18
C GLN A 215 -0.47 -14.20 -6.85
N PHE A 216 0.72 -14.28 -6.24
CA PHE A 216 1.05 -13.55 -5.02
C PHE A 216 0.83 -12.04 -5.18
N MET A 217 1.30 -11.46 -6.29
CA MET A 217 1.11 -10.02 -6.56
C MET A 217 -0.37 -9.66 -6.69
N ALA A 218 -1.16 -10.46 -7.42
CA ALA A 218 -2.60 -10.24 -7.55
C ALA A 218 -3.31 -10.35 -6.19
N VAL A 219 -2.98 -11.35 -5.38
CA VAL A 219 -3.55 -11.53 -4.03
C VAL A 219 -3.17 -10.36 -3.13
N TYR A 220 -1.91 -9.95 -3.10
CA TYR A 220 -1.43 -8.86 -2.25
C TYR A 220 -2.12 -7.53 -2.58
N LEU A 221 -2.17 -7.16 -3.86
CA LEU A 221 -2.81 -5.91 -4.30
C LEU A 221 -4.32 -5.94 -4.07
N SER A 222 -4.98 -7.06 -4.38
CA SER A 222 -6.42 -7.22 -4.15
C SER A 222 -6.74 -7.18 -2.66
N ALA A 223 -5.92 -7.80 -1.82
CA ALA A 223 -6.06 -7.77 -0.38
C ALA A 223 -5.95 -6.34 0.18
N GLY A 224 -5.04 -5.51 -0.35
CA GLY A 224 -4.94 -4.08 0.02
C GLY A 224 -6.23 -3.31 -0.26
N VAL A 225 -6.84 -3.52 -1.43
CA VAL A 225 -8.09 -2.86 -1.81
C VAL A 225 -9.29 -3.41 -1.02
N ILE A 226 -9.40 -4.73 -0.86
CA ILE A 226 -10.49 -5.39 -0.12
C ILE A 226 -10.44 -5.03 1.37
N SER A 227 -9.27 -5.07 2.01
CA SER A 227 -9.11 -4.67 3.41
C SER A 227 -9.51 -3.21 3.63
N THR A 228 -9.10 -2.31 2.72
CA THR A 228 -9.52 -0.90 2.80
C THR A 228 -11.03 -0.73 2.59
N PHE A 229 -11.64 -1.53 1.72
CA PHE A 229 -13.10 -1.54 1.55
C PHE A 229 -13.83 -1.98 2.83
N VAL A 230 -13.37 -3.05 3.48
CA VAL A 230 -13.93 -3.52 4.76
C VAL A 230 -13.78 -2.45 5.85
N SER A 231 -12.63 -1.76 5.88
CA SER A 231 -12.43 -0.61 6.76
C SER A 231 -13.43 0.52 6.47
N TYR A 232 -13.69 0.86 5.20
CA TYR A 232 -14.72 1.85 4.85
C TYR A 232 -16.10 1.44 5.34
N VAL A 233 -16.52 0.19 5.12
CA VAL A 233 -17.80 -0.33 5.62
C VAL A 233 -17.88 -0.18 7.14
N SER A 234 -16.84 -0.59 7.86
CA SER A 234 -16.79 -0.50 9.33
C SER A 234 -16.84 0.94 9.84
N LYS A 235 -16.06 1.84 9.25
CA LYS A 235 -16.03 3.26 9.62
C LYS A 235 -17.37 3.95 9.36
N MET A 236 -18.04 3.60 8.26
CA MET A 236 -19.39 4.08 7.95
C MET A 236 -20.45 3.52 8.92
N ALA A 237 -20.32 2.26 9.33
CA ALA A 237 -21.24 1.63 10.28
C ALA A 237 -21.05 2.15 11.72
N THR A 238 -19.81 2.44 12.12
CA THR A 238 -19.46 2.89 13.48
C THR A 238 -19.44 4.41 13.65
N GLY A 239 -19.47 5.17 12.55
CA GLY A 239 -19.36 6.63 12.56
C GLY A 239 -17.95 7.15 12.89
N ARG A 240 -16.92 6.29 12.89
CA ARG A 240 -15.54 6.63 13.27
C ARG A 240 -14.67 6.86 12.04
N PHE A 241 -14.60 8.10 11.57
CA PHE A 241 -13.97 8.46 10.28
C PHE A 241 -12.46 8.74 10.32
N GLY A 242 -11.72 8.06 11.20
CA GLY A 242 -10.26 8.22 11.28
C GLY A 242 -9.59 7.80 9.97
N PRO A 243 -8.60 8.56 9.45
CA PRO A 243 -7.84 8.14 8.28
C PRO A 243 -7.05 6.87 8.60
N SER A 244 -6.91 5.96 7.63
CA SER A 244 -6.00 4.82 7.75
C SER A 244 -5.08 4.67 6.55
N LEU A 245 -3.94 4.04 6.80
CA LEU A 245 -2.87 3.79 5.84
C LEU A 245 -2.01 2.66 6.40
N GLY A 246 -1.36 1.90 5.52
CA GLY A 246 -0.47 0.82 5.88
C GLY A 246 -0.66 -0.40 5.00
N ALA A 247 0.42 -1.16 4.83
CA ALA A 247 0.40 -2.45 4.13
C ALA A 247 -0.27 -3.56 4.95
N SER A 248 -0.58 -3.31 6.22
CA SER A 248 -0.96 -4.33 7.20
C SER A 248 -2.19 -5.13 6.79
N GLY A 249 -3.22 -4.53 6.17
CA GLY A 249 -4.37 -5.29 5.65
C GLY A 249 -3.99 -6.33 4.58
N ALA A 250 -3.11 -5.97 3.64
CA ALA A 250 -2.60 -6.89 2.63
C ALA A 250 -1.69 -7.96 3.25
N ILE A 251 -0.83 -7.57 4.20
CA ILE A 251 0.04 -8.49 4.93
C ILE A 251 -0.77 -9.48 5.76
N MET A 252 -1.86 -9.03 6.40
CA MET A 252 -2.77 -9.88 7.14
C MET A 252 -3.43 -10.94 6.25
N ALA A 253 -3.75 -10.62 5.00
CA ALA A 253 -4.21 -11.61 4.04
C ALA A 253 -3.14 -12.65 3.71
N ILE A 254 -1.90 -12.23 3.46
CA ILE A 254 -0.79 -13.15 3.20
C ILE A 254 -0.49 -14.03 4.41
N LEU A 255 -0.42 -13.44 5.60
CA LEU A 255 -0.20 -14.16 6.85
C LEU A 255 -1.30 -15.19 7.08
N ALA A 256 -2.57 -14.79 6.97
CA ALA A 256 -3.71 -15.68 7.15
C ALA A 256 -3.71 -16.81 6.11
N ALA A 257 -3.44 -16.50 4.84
CA ALA A 257 -3.30 -17.49 3.78
C ALA A 257 -2.23 -18.55 4.09
N VAL A 258 -1.03 -18.12 4.51
CA VAL A 258 0.07 -19.04 4.87
C VAL A 258 -0.29 -19.86 6.10
N CYS A 259 -0.79 -19.23 7.16
CA CYS A 259 -1.18 -19.92 8.40
C CYS A 259 -2.32 -20.92 8.18
N THR A 260 -3.26 -20.65 7.28
CA THR A 260 -4.32 -21.59 6.92
C THR A 260 -3.79 -22.78 6.12
N LYS A 261 -2.82 -22.56 5.22
CA LYS A 261 -2.26 -23.67 4.43
C LYS A 261 -1.28 -24.53 5.22
N MET A 262 -0.55 -23.92 6.16
CA MET A 262 0.50 -24.56 6.95
C MET A 262 0.24 -24.40 8.45
N PRO A 263 -0.87 -24.95 8.99
CA PRO A 263 -1.31 -24.69 10.36
C PRO A 263 -0.31 -25.15 11.43
N GLU A 264 0.41 -26.24 11.15
CA GLU A 264 1.39 -26.86 12.06
C GLU A 264 2.79 -26.23 11.99
N ALA A 265 2.99 -25.25 11.09
CA ALA A 265 4.27 -24.56 11.01
C ALA A 265 4.58 -23.85 12.33
N LYS A 266 5.77 -24.11 12.89
CA LYS A 266 6.22 -23.49 14.13
C LYS A 266 6.76 -22.09 13.83
N LEU A 267 6.13 -21.08 14.40
CA LEU A 267 6.56 -19.69 14.34
C LEU A 267 7.27 -19.33 15.65
N ALA A 268 8.37 -18.60 15.55
CA ALA A 268 9.12 -18.08 16.68
C ALA A 268 8.91 -16.57 16.83
N ILE A 269 8.85 -16.07 18.06
CA ILE A 269 8.93 -14.63 18.34
C ILE A 269 10.40 -14.22 18.24
N ILE A 270 10.67 -13.13 17.54
CA ILE A 270 12.04 -12.61 17.30
C ILE A 270 12.89 -12.57 18.58
N PHE A 271 12.31 -12.08 19.67
CA PHE A 271 13.02 -11.87 20.94
C PHE A 271 12.97 -13.07 21.89
N LEU A 272 12.19 -14.10 21.55
CA LEU A 272 11.97 -15.29 22.39
C LEU A 272 11.97 -16.53 21.48
N PRO A 273 13.09 -16.84 20.79
CA PRO A 273 13.13 -17.93 19.81
C PRO A 273 12.93 -19.32 20.45
N MET A 274 13.10 -19.45 21.77
CA MET A 274 12.81 -20.68 22.51
C MET A 274 11.30 -20.96 22.62
N PHE A 275 10.45 -19.95 22.46
CA PHE A 275 9.00 -20.10 22.49
C PHE A 275 8.45 -20.12 21.07
N THR A 276 8.11 -21.32 20.61
CA THR A 276 7.42 -21.51 19.33
C THR A 276 5.94 -21.79 19.53
N PHE A 277 5.10 -21.26 18.66
CA PHE A 277 3.68 -21.58 18.59
C PHE A 277 3.30 -21.98 17.17
N THR A 278 2.19 -22.71 17.03
CA THR A 278 1.71 -23.12 15.71
C THR A 278 1.14 -21.91 14.96
N ALA A 279 1.31 -21.90 13.64
CA ALA A 279 0.74 -20.87 12.77
C ALA A 279 -0.78 -20.76 12.90
N ALA A 280 -1.47 -21.88 13.15
CA ALA A 280 -2.90 -21.87 13.45
C ALA A 280 -3.23 -21.08 14.72
N ASN A 281 -2.48 -21.27 15.81
CA ASN A 281 -2.70 -20.54 17.06
C ASN A 281 -2.31 -19.07 16.92
N ALA A 282 -1.27 -18.76 16.15
CA ALA A 282 -0.91 -17.40 15.76
C ALA A 282 -2.09 -16.67 15.12
N LEU A 283 -2.67 -17.29 14.10
CA LEU A 283 -3.76 -16.71 13.33
C LEU A 283 -5.00 -16.49 14.21
N LYS A 284 -5.37 -17.48 15.04
CA LYS A 284 -6.47 -17.35 15.99
C LYS A 284 -6.25 -16.18 16.96
N ALA A 285 -5.04 -16.07 17.52
CA ALA A 285 -4.71 -15.00 18.46
C ALA A 285 -4.79 -13.61 17.80
N ILE A 286 -4.25 -13.46 16.60
CA ILE A 286 -4.29 -12.16 15.89
C ILE A 286 -5.73 -11.79 15.50
N VAL A 287 -6.51 -12.73 14.96
CA VAL A 287 -7.92 -12.50 14.62
C VAL A 287 -8.74 -12.16 15.88
N ALA A 288 -8.50 -12.85 17.00
CA ALA A 288 -9.17 -12.54 18.26
C ALA A 288 -8.81 -11.14 18.76
N MET A 289 -7.53 -10.75 18.70
CA MET A 289 -7.06 -9.43 19.10
C MET A 289 -7.64 -8.32 18.22
N ASP A 290 -7.66 -8.48 16.89
CA ASP A 290 -8.29 -7.49 16.01
C ASP A 290 -9.80 -7.42 16.19
N THR A 291 -10.46 -8.55 16.46
CA THR A 291 -11.90 -8.58 16.79
C THR A 291 -12.17 -7.82 18.08
N ALA A 292 -11.39 -8.07 19.13
CA ALA A 292 -11.49 -7.33 20.39
C ALA A 292 -11.22 -5.84 20.19
N GLY A 293 -10.16 -5.48 19.43
CA GLY A 293 -9.84 -4.10 19.11
C GLY A 293 -10.95 -3.39 18.33
N LEU A 294 -11.61 -4.08 17.41
CA LEU A 294 -12.75 -3.55 16.67
C LEU A 294 -13.97 -3.32 17.59
N VAL A 295 -14.33 -4.30 18.41
CA VAL A 295 -15.48 -4.23 19.33
C VAL A 295 -15.27 -3.17 20.42
N LEU A 296 -14.08 -3.15 21.03
CA LEU A 296 -13.72 -2.21 22.09
C LEU A 296 -13.33 -0.81 21.55
N GLY A 297 -13.13 -0.67 20.24
CA GLY A 297 -12.85 0.61 19.61
C GLY A 297 -11.45 1.15 19.81
N TRP A 298 -10.45 0.26 19.88
CA TRP A 298 -9.04 0.65 19.93
C TRP A 298 -8.64 1.39 18.64
N LYS A 299 -7.77 2.40 18.80
CA LYS A 299 -7.36 3.31 17.72
C LYS A 299 -5.94 3.10 17.22
N PHE A 300 -5.22 2.11 17.77
CA PHE A 300 -3.82 1.86 17.43
C PHE A 300 -3.67 1.29 16.01
N PHE A 301 -4.64 0.47 15.56
CA PHE A 301 -4.63 -0.19 14.26
C PHE A 301 -5.98 -0.07 13.56
N ASP A 302 -5.98 -0.23 12.24
CA ASP A 302 -7.21 -0.42 11.48
C ASP A 302 -7.65 -1.88 11.57
N HIS A 303 -8.24 -2.23 12.71
CA HIS A 303 -8.67 -3.59 13.03
C HIS A 303 -9.64 -4.17 11.99
N ALA A 304 -10.52 -3.33 11.43
CA ALA A 304 -11.43 -3.74 10.37
C ALA A 304 -10.69 -4.10 9.07
N ALA A 305 -9.68 -3.30 8.69
CA ALA A 305 -8.83 -3.65 7.56
C ALA A 305 -8.07 -4.96 7.79
N HIS A 306 -7.53 -5.17 8.99
CA HIS A 306 -6.82 -6.41 9.33
C HIS A 306 -7.73 -7.64 9.21
N LEU A 307 -8.93 -7.59 9.80
CA LEU A 307 -9.92 -8.67 9.71
C LEU A 307 -10.37 -8.90 8.27
N GLY A 308 -10.63 -7.82 7.51
CA GLY A 308 -11.00 -7.93 6.09
C GLY A 308 -9.90 -8.59 5.25
N GLY A 309 -8.64 -8.24 5.50
CA GLY A 309 -7.48 -8.89 4.91
C GLY A 309 -7.39 -10.36 5.28
N ALA A 310 -7.45 -10.69 6.58
CA ALA A 310 -7.37 -12.06 7.06
C ALA A 310 -8.50 -12.94 6.47
N MET A 311 -9.74 -12.45 6.47
CA MET A 311 -10.88 -13.14 5.86
C MET A 311 -10.67 -13.40 4.37
N PHE A 312 -10.18 -12.41 3.63
CA PHE A 312 -9.87 -12.58 2.20
C PHE A 312 -8.76 -13.61 1.98
N GLY A 313 -7.68 -13.57 2.77
CA GLY A 313 -6.58 -14.54 2.69
C GLY A 313 -7.03 -15.98 2.94
N ILE A 314 -7.80 -16.20 4.00
CA ILE A 314 -8.39 -17.51 4.34
C ILE A 314 -9.29 -17.98 3.21
N TRP A 315 -10.24 -17.15 2.80
CA TRP A 315 -11.17 -17.47 1.72
C TRP A 315 -10.43 -17.79 0.42
N TYR A 316 -9.38 -17.03 0.09
CA TYR A 316 -8.64 -17.22 -1.14
C TYR A 316 -7.94 -18.58 -1.19
N VAL A 317 -7.28 -18.99 -0.11
CA VAL A 317 -6.59 -20.28 -0.06
C VAL A 317 -7.57 -21.46 -0.03
N LEU A 318 -8.71 -21.32 0.63
CA LEU A 318 -9.71 -22.39 0.71
C LEU A 318 -10.54 -22.53 -0.56
N PHE A 319 -10.87 -21.42 -1.23
CA PHE A 319 -11.82 -21.41 -2.34
C PHE A 319 -11.32 -20.60 -3.54
N GLY A 320 -10.77 -19.41 -3.32
CA GLY A 320 -10.39 -18.49 -4.40
C GLY A 320 -9.34 -19.05 -5.37
N HIS A 321 -8.38 -19.84 -4.89
CA HIS A 321 -7.38 -20.50 -5.74
C HIS A 321 -8.03 -21.45 -6.74
N GLU A 322 -8.94 -22.31 -6.28
CA GLU A 322 -9.67 -23.24 -7.14
C GLU A 322 -10.62 -22.50 -8.09
N LEU A 323 -11.39 -21.55 -7.56
CA LEU A 323 -12.45 -20.88 -8.31
C LEU A 323 -11.91 -19.92 -9.37
N ILE A 324 -10.88 -19.13 -9.03
CA ILE A 324 -10.36 -18.05 -9.87
C ILE A 324 -9.11 -18.51 -10.60
N TRP A 325 -8.11 -19.00 -9.86
CA TRP A 325 -6.78 -19.22 -10.43
C TRP A 325 -6.74 -20.47 -11.31
N LYS A 326 -7.28 -21.60 -10.88
CA LYS A 326 -7.28 -22.81 -11.72
C LYS A 326 -8.15 -22.64 -12.97
N ASN A 327 -9.25 -21.88 -12.88
CA ASN A 327 -10.15 -21.62 -14.00
C ASN A 327 -9.68 -20.47 -14.94
N ARG A 328 -8.41 -20.06 -14.89
CA ARG A 328 -7.88 -18.95 -15.72
C ARG A 328 -7.61 -19.31 -17.18
N GLU A 329 -7.55 -20.61 -17.51
CA GLU A 329 -7.17 -21.06 -18.86
C GLU A 329 -8.04 -20.51 -20.00
N PRO A 330 -9.39 -20.47 -19.89
CA PRO A 330 -10.23 -19.91 -20.96
C PRO A 330 -9.90 -18.45 -21.24
N PHE A 331 -9.64 -17.67 -20.17
CA PHE A 331 -9.24 -16.27 -20.29
C PHE A 331 -7.89 -16.10 -20.99
N VAL A 332 -6.89 -16.92 -20.62
CA VAL A 332 -5.56 -16.89 -21.26
C VAL A 332 -5.65 -17.31 -22.73
N LYS A 333 -6.53 -18.27 -23.08
CA LYS A 333 -6.79 -18.67 -24.48
C LYS A 333 -7.40 -17.52 -25.29
N ILE A 334 -8.36 -16.78 -24.72
CA ILE A 334 -8.91 -15.58 -25.37
C ILE A 334 -7.82 -14.55 -25.62
N TRP A 335 -6.96 -14.29 -24.62
CA TRP A 335 -5.82 -13.38 -24.77
C TRP A 335 -4.85 -13.82 -25.87
N HIS A 336 -4.48 -15.10 -25.88
CA HIS A 336 -3.61 -15.68 -26.90
C HIS A 336 -4.17 -15.48 -28.31
N ASN A 337 -5.45 -15.82 -28.51
CA ASN A 337 -6.13 -15.69 -29.80
C ASN A 337 -6.21 -14.23 -30.28
N PHE A 338 -6.46 -13.30 -29.36
CA PHE A 338 -6.46 -11.87 -29.68
C PHE A 338 -5.09 -11.40 -30.16
N ARG A 339 -4.01 -11.80 -29.46
CA ARG A 339 -2.65 -11.40 -29.78
C ARG A 339 -2.13 -12.05 -31.08
N THR A 340 -2.49 -13.31 -31.35
CA THR A 340 -2.06 -14.01 -32.58
C THR A 340 -2.79 -13.50 -33.83
N ARG A 341 -4.06 -13.08 -33.70
CA ARG A 341 -4.82 -12.46 -34.81
C ARG A 341 -4.42 -11.01 -35.11
N GLY A 342 -3.88 -10.28 -34.12
CA GLY A 342 -3.45 -8.88 -34.27
C GLY A 342 -2.00 -8.66 -34.73
N GLY A 343 -1.23 -9.70 -35.05
CA GLY A 343 0.13 -9.56 -35.57
C GLY A 343 0.12 -9.11 -37.04
N PRO A 344 1.04 -8.22 -37.47
CA PRO A 344 1.17 -7.86 -38.88
C PRO A 344 1.44 -9.13 -39.69
N GLY A 345 0.74 -9.25 -40.82
CA GLY A 345 0.52 -10.48 -41.57
C GLY A 345 1.74 -11.38 -41.75
N ARG A 346 1.62 -12.63 -41.29
CA ARG A 346 2.15 -13.80 -41.99
C ARG A 346 0.97 -14.56 -42.57
N GLY A 347 0.30 -13.92 -43.52
CA GLY A 347 -0.74 -14.51 -44.37
C GLY A 347 -0.30 -14.33 -45.81
N GLY A 348 0.76 -15.04 -46.19
CA GLY A 348 1.38 -14.93 -47.50
C GLY A 348 2.57 -15.87 -47.54
N ASP A 349 2.30 -17.16 -47.73
CA ASP A 349 2.92 -17.92 -48.82
C ASP A 349 2.32 -19.33 -48.86
N GLN A 350 1.60 -19.61 -49.94
CA GLN A 350 1.50 -20.93 -50.57
C GLN A 350 0.97 -20.70 -51.98
N GLY A 351 1.88 -20.29 -52.88
CA GLY A 351 1.82 -20.74 -54.27
C GLY A 351 1.80 -22.27 -54.28
N GLY A 352 1.01 -22.92 -55.13
CA GLY A 352 1.23 -22.93 -56.56
C GLY A 352 1.94 -24.23 -56.93
N ALA A 353 1.16 -25.27 -57.21
CA ALA A 353 1.59 -26.42 -58.01
C ALA A 353 0.34 -26.99 -58.67
N MET A 354 0.20 -26.64 -59.96
CA MET A 354 -0.51 -27.42 -60.97
C MET A 354 0.16 -28.77 -61.15
#